data_AF-A0A170WYV0-F1
#
_entry.id   AF-A0A170WYV0-F1
#
_cell.length_a   1.000
_cell.length_b   1.000
_cell.length_c   1.000
_cell.angle_alpha   90.00
_cell.angle_beta   90.00
_cell.angle_gamma   90.00
#
_symmetry.space_group_name_H-M   'P 1'
#
loop_
_entity.id
_entity.type
_entity.pdbx_description
1 polymer ?
#
loop_
_entity_poly.entity_id
_entity_poly.type
_entity_poly.pdbx_seq_one_letter_code
_entity_poly.pdbx_strand_id
1 'polypeptide(L)'
;MAGSPAAARTASDGDTKTVTYRGHTFTVPADWQVVDLEKNPTACVRFDRHAVYLGEPGEQQDCPARAAGRTEALWVRPAAATKASVTEDRVSRVFRATATDEGVEITAPYHQDRATVQRVLESAGLPVSSARAEQPGDIPSALAVPADATAYRGKGFDTCAAPSQTAMDAWRAGSPYRAVGIYIGGINRACAQARLTPEWVRTQYTNGWRFFPLYVGPQPTSGAGSCQNDCAAITDPVPQGRAAAEDAVARAAALGLGKGSVLYNNVEQYTRGGTLTTRVLGYLEAWTERLHELGYRSGAYGSVSSLVLDLVDNAAKTTLPDVIFFAHWNGEATTDHPSLPATMWAKQQRIHQYAGDRTETYKGVTINIDRDQLDVGTGA
;
A
#
# COMPACT_ATOMS: atom_id res chain seq x y z
N MET A 1 46.76 0.56 -27.29
CA MET A 1 46.61 1.36 -26.06
C MET A 1 45.23 1.11 -25.50
N ALA A 2 45.19 0.57 -24.28
CA ALA A 2 43.98 0.12 -23.60
C ALA A 2 43.12 1.32 -23.16
N GLY A 3 41.83 1.30 -23.48
CA GLY A 3 40.83 2.16 -22.86
C GLY A 3 40.43 1.54 -21.52
N SER A 4 40.69 2.24 -20.42
CA SER A 4 40.32 1.79 -19.08
C SER A 4 38.79 1.70 -18.97
N PRO A 5 38.24 0.63 -18.35
CA PRO A 5 36.82 0.58 -18.02
C PRO A 5 36.52 1.61 -16.93
N ALA A 6 35.45 2.37 -17.10
CA ALA A 6 34.94 3.28 -16.08
C ALA A 6 34.62 2.47 -14.82
N ALA A 7 35.30 2.80 -13.73
CA ALA A 7 35.07 2.23 -12.42
C ALA A 7 33.61 2.44 -12.00
N ALA A 8 32.98 1.38 -11.49
CA ALA A 8 31.74 1.46 -10.76
C ALA A 8 31.87 2.54 -9.67
N ARG A 9 30.91 3.47 -9.61
CA ARG A 9 30.79 4.39 -8.47
C ARG A 9 30.51 3.56 -7.24
N THR A 10 31.52 3.35 -6.41
CA THR A 10 31.36 3.05 -4.99
C THR A 10 30.45 4.12 -4.41
N ALA A 11 29.36 3.72 -3.75
CA ALA A 11 28.51 4.63 -2.98
C ALA A 11 29.42 5.50 -2.12
N SER A 12 29.36 6.82 -2.27
CA SER A 12 30.07 7.69 -1.35
C SER A 12 29.50 7.41 0.03
N ASP A 13 30.38 7.13 1.00
CA ASP A 13 30.07 7.35 2.42
C ASP A 13 29.69 8.82 2.55
N GLY A 14 28.40 9.11 2.37
CA GLY A 14 27.86 10.44 2.57
C GLY A 14 27.98 10.81 4.03
N ASP A 15 27.96 12.10 4.31
CA ASP A 15 27.88 12.59 5.69
C ASP A 15 26.74 11.87 6.42
N THR A 16 26.99 11.42 7.65
CA THR A 16 26.00 10.75 8.49
C THR A 16 25.70 11.60 9.71
N LYS A 17 24.56 11.30 10.35
CA LYS A 17 24.20 11.86 11.65
C LYS A 17 23.64 10.79 12.56
N THR A 18 23.72 11.06 13.85
CA THR A 18 23.20 10.20 14.89
C THR A 18 21.80 10.65 15.30
N VAL A 19 20.87 9.71 15.35
CA VAL A 19 19.51 9.88 15.89
C VAL A 19 19.34 8.92 17.05
N THR A 20 18.90 9.42 18.19
CA THR A 20 18.65 8.60 19.38
C THR A 20 17.16 8.51 19.69
N TYR A 21 16.70 7.34 20.09
CA TYR A 21 15.32 7.13 20.55
C TYR A 21 15.27 5.95 21.51
N ARG A 22 14.78 6.19 22.73
CA ARG A 22 14.65 5.18 23.80
C ARG A 22 15.91 4.31 23.91
N GLY A 23 17.05 4.91 24.24
CA GLY A 23 18.32 4.21 24.44
C GLY A 23 19.00 3.69 23.17
N HIS A 24 18.31 3.60 22.04
CA HIS A 24 18.87 3.17 20.76
C HIS A 24 19.48 4.33 19.99
N THR A 25 20.58 4.03 19.29
CA THR A 25 21.34 4.99 18.49
C THR A 25 21.37 4.54 17.04
N PHE A 26 20.86 5.36 16.14
CA PHE A 26 20.82 5.11 14.70
C PHE A 26 21.75 6.07 13.98
N THR A 27 22.68 5.54 13.20
CA THR A 27 23.51 6.32 12.27
C THR A 27 22.84 6.32 10.91
N VAL A 28 22.30 7.47 10.50
CA VAL A 28 21.54 7.65 9.26
C VAL A 28 22.23 8.67 8.34
N PRO A 29 21.98 8.67 7.02
CA PRO A 29 22.46 9.72 6.14
C PRO A 29 22.03 11.12 6.64
N ALA A 30 22.94 12.09 6.55
CA ALA A 30 22.77 13.40 7.16
C ALA A 30 21.58 14.19 6.58
N ASP A 31 21.24 13.93 5.32
CA ASP A 31 20.15 14.54 4.57
C ASP A 31 18.76 13.98 4.91
N TRP A 32 18.65 12.83 5.61
CA TRP A 32 17.36 12.28 6.01
C TRP A 32 16.64 13.20 7.00
N GLN A 33 15.37 13.52 6.76
CA GLN A 33 14.60 14.31 7.72
C GLN A 33 14.38 13.51 9.02
N VAL A 34 14.49 14.13 10.20
CA VAL A 34 14.08 13.50 11.47
C VAL A 34 12.78 14.13 11.92
N VAL A 35 11.75 13.32 12.11
CA VAL A 35 10.39 13.73 12.47
C VAL A 35 10.02 13.10 13.81
N ASP A 36 10.00 13.91 14.85
CA ASP A 36 9.46 13.56 16.15
C ASP A 36 7.93 13.69 16.08
N LEU A 37 7.22 12.56 16.15
CA LEU A 37 5.76 12.50 15.98
C LEU A 37 4.99 13.01 17.19
N GLU A 38 5.61 13.02 18.38
CA GLU A 38 5.01 13.64 19.56
C GLU A 38 5.03 15.18 19.44
N LYS A 39 6.12 15.73 18.88
CA LYS A 39 6.23 17.17 18.59
C LYS A 39 5.47 17.61 17.34
N ASN A 40 5.23 16.69 16.40
CA ASN A 40 4.54 16.96 15.14
C ASN A 40 3.35 15.98 14.98
N PRO A 41 2.29 16.11 15.79
CA PRO A 41 1.22 15.11 15.86
C PRO A 41 0.39 14.99 14.58
N THR A 42 0.44 15.98 13.68
CA THR A 42 -0.22 15.92 12.37
C THR A 42 0.69 15.36 11.26
N ALA A 43 1.95 15.08 11.53
CA ALA A 43 2.86 14.56 10.52
C ALA A 43 2.42 13.15 10.06
N CYS A 44 2.32 12.97 8.74
CA CYS A 44 2.07 11.67 8.15
C CYS A 44 3.36 10.85 8.04
N VAL A 45 3.35 9.61 8.53
CA VAL A 45 4.48 8.69 8.35
C VAL A 45 4.50 8.17 6.91
N ARG A 46 5.44 8.70 6.11
CA ARG A 46 5.60 8.45 4.68
C ARG A 46 6.93 7.77 4.36
N PHE A 47 6.85 6.68 3.61
CA PHE A 47 7.98 5.85 3.19
C PHE A 47 8.46 6.12 1.78
N ASP A 48 7.82 7.05 1.07
CA ASP A 48 8.27 7.59 -0.22
C ASP A 48 9.23 8.78 -0.07
N ARG A 49 9.73 9.03 1.14
CA ARG A 49 10.72 10.07 1.45
C ARG A 49 11.77 9.57 2.42
N HIS A 50 13.00 10.05 2.25
CA HIS A 50 14.11 9.76 3.15
C HIS A 50 13.90 10.46 4.50
N ALA A 51 13.43 9.70 5.49
CA ALA A 51 13.12 10.23 6.81
C ALA A 51 13.23 9.17 7.92
N VAL A 52 13.50 9.65 9.13
CA VAL A 52 13.39 8.92 10.39
C VAL A 52 12.21 9.48 11.18
N TYR A 53 11.18 8.66 11.41
CA TYR A 53 10.03 8.98 12.24
C TYR A 53 10.20 8.34 13.62
N LEU A 54 10.00 9.13 14.67
CA LEU A 54 10.16 8.71 16.06
C LEU A 54 8.83 8.85 16.80
N GLY A 55 8.36 7.77 17.42
CA GLY A 55 7.13 7.74 18.20
C GLY A 55 5.92 7.18 17.47
N GLU A 56 4.74 7.40 18.06
CA GLU A 56 3.45 7.03 17.48
C GLU A 56 2.83 8.24 16.75
N PRO A 57 2.24 8.05 15.56
CA PRO A 57 1.56 9.13 14.87
C PRO A 57 0.27 9.56 15.60
N GLY A 58 0.05 10.88 15.68
CA GLY A 58 -1.13 11.46 16.31
C GLY A 58 -2.45 11.14 15.61
N GLU A 59 -3.58 11.37 16.29
CA GLU A 59 -4.93 10.99 15.82
C GLU A 59 -5.30 11.53 14.44
N GLN A 60 -4.91 12.76 14.14
CA GLN A 60 -5.27 13.46 12.91
C GLN A 60 -4.01 13.79 12.10
N GLN A 61 -3.57 12.84 11.29
CA GLN A 61 -2.45 13.02 10.38
C GLN A 61 -2.89 13.72 9.09
N ASP A 62 -2.06 14.63 8.60
CA ASP A 62 -2.18 15.27 7.29
C ASP A 62 -1.52 14.39 6.23
N CYS A 63 -2.08 13.20 6.03
CA CYS A 63 -1.65 12.29 4.98
C CYS A 63 -2.24 12.70 3.62
N PRO A 64 -1.44 12.79 2.54
CA PRO A 64 -2.00 12.96 1.19
C PRO A 64 -2.80 11.71 0.83
N ALA A 65 -3.89 11.85 0.07
CA ALA A 65 -4.62 10.70 -0.46
C ALA A 65 -3.75 9.92 -1.45
N ARG A 66 -3.01 10.65 -2.29
CA ARG A 66 -2.18 10.09 -3.37
C ARG A 66 -0.70 10.17 -3.04
N ALA A 67 -0.22 9.17 -2.30
CA ALA A 67 1.21 8.90 -2.18
C ALA A 67 1.52 7.47 -2.63
N ALA A 68 2.51 7.34 -3.50
CA ALA A 68 3.02 6.06 -4.00
C ALA A 68 4.54 6.11 -4.07
N GLY A 69 5.14 4.93 -4.13
CA GLY A 69 6.57 4.76 -4.12
C GLY A 69 7.10 4.46 -2.73
N ARG A 70 8.39 4.17 -2.68
CA ARG A 70 9.10 3.79 -1.47
C ARG A 70 10.56 4.18 -1.63
N THR A 71 11.20 4.49 -0.52
CA THR A 71 12.64 4.75 -0.42
C THR A 71 13.17 4.20 0.89
N GLU A 72 14.47 4.32 1.12
CA GLU A 72 15.07 4.03 2.41
C GLU A 72 14.56 5.04 3.45
N ALA A 73 13.82 4.54 4.43
CA ALA A 73 13.26 5.32 5.54
C ALA A 73 13.24 4.48 6.82
N LEU A 74 12.98 5.12 7.95
CA LEU A 74 12.93 4.47 9.26
C LEU A 74 11.73 4.99 10.05
N TRP A 75 10.90 4.10 10.59
CA TRP A 75 9.91 4.45 11.61
C TRP A 75 10.18 3.62 12.85
N VAL A 76 10.49 4.30 13.95
CA VAL A 76 10.80 3.71 15.26
C VAL A 76 9.73 4.13 16.24
N ARG A 77 9.10 3.16 16.89
CA ARG A 77 8.03 3.40 17.86
C ARG A 77 8.19 2.54 19.11
N PRO A 78 7.59 2.94 20.24
CA PRO A 78 7.57 2.12 21.45
C PRO A 78 6.96 0.75 21.19
N ALA A 79 7.51 -0.29 21.80
CA ALA A 79 6.92 -1.63 21.79
C ALA A 79 7.27 -2.41 23.07
N ALA A 80 6.37 -3.29 23.50
CA ALA A 80 6.64 -4.24 24.59
C ALA A 80 7.41 -5.48 24.07
N ALA A 81 8.55 -5.25 23.42
CA ALA A 81 9.37 -6.33 22.87
C ALA A 81 10.22 -6.99 23.96
N THR A 82 10.11 -8.32 24.08
CA THR A 82 10.90 -9.11 25.04
C THR A 82 12.13 -9.78 24.41
N LYS A 83 12.29 -9.67 23.08
CA LYS A 83 13.46 -10.18 22.35
C LYS A 83 13.82 -9.27 21.17
N ALA A 84 15.12 -9.13 20.94
CA ALA A 84 15.63 -8.53 19.72
C ALA A 84 15.43 -9.47 18.53
N SER A 85 14.84 -8.99 17.45
CA SER A 85 14.61 -9.77 16.23
C SER A 85 14.66 -8.89 15.01
N VAL A 86 15.02 -9.47 13.86
CA VAL A 86 14.98 -8.81 12.56
C VAL A 86 14.38 -9.77 11.55
N THR A 87 13.40 -9.30 10.79
CA THR A 87 12.80 -9.99 9.67
C THR A 87 12.83 -9.12 8.42
N GLU A 88 12.77 -9.75 7.25
CA GLU A 88 12.79 -9.08 5.95
C GLU A 88 11.68 -9.62 5.05
N ASP A 89 10.73 -8.77 4.67
CA ASP A 89 9.83 -9.00 3.54
C ASP A 89 10.50 -8.50 2.25
N ARG A 90 10.92 -9.43 1.39
CA ARG A 90 11.57 -9.10 0.11
C ARG A 90 10.59 -8.74 -1.00
N VAL A 91 9.32 -9.14 -0.89
CA VAL A 91 8.27 -8.79 -1.86
C VAL A 91 7.92 -7.31 -1.67
N SER A 92 7.70 -6.90 -0.43
CA SER A 92 7.45 -5.49 -0.10
C SER A 92 8.73 -4.66 0.07
N ARG A 93 9.90 -5.27 0.22
CA ARG A 93 11.17 -4.58 0.54
C ARG A 93 11.11 -3.80 1.85
N VAL A 94 10.89 -4.52 2.95
CA VAL A 94 10.80 -3.95 4.30
C VAL A 94 11.53 -4.82 5.28
N PHE A 95 12.41 -4.21 6.08
CA PHE A 95 12.88 -4.82 7.32
C PHE A 95 11.93 -4.46 8.46
N ARG A 96 11.65 -5.43 9.32
CA ARG A 96 11.00 -5.22 10.61
C ARG A 96 11.96 -5.65 11.70
N ALA A 97 12.04 -4.88 12.75
CA ALA A 97 12.88 -5.23 13.88
C ALA A 97 12.23 -4.88 15.22
N THR A 98 12.60 -5.64 16.24
CA THR A 98 12.27 -5.34 17.64
C THR A 98 13.57 -5.28 18.45
N ALA A 99 13.58 -4.49 19.51
CA ALA A 99 14.68 -4.44 20.47
C ALA A 99 14.17 -4.35 21.91
N THR A 100 14.89 -4.97 22.84
CA THR A 100 14.48 -5.19 24.24
C THR A 100 14.77 -4.05 25.18
N ASP A 101 15.91 -3.38 24.97
CA ASP A 101 16.38 -2.34 25.88
C ASP A 101 15.55 -1.08 25.61
N GLU A 102 14.71 -0.68 26.57
CA GLU A 102 13.73 0.42 26.43
C GLU A 102 12.61 0.23 25.39
N GLY A 103 12.54 -0.94 24.75
CA GLY A 103 11.38 -1.49 24.03
C GLY A 103 10.97 -0.70 22.78
N VAL A 104 11.48 -1.09 21.61
CA VAL A 104 11.08 -0.49 20.32
C VAL A 104 10.71 -1.51 19.27
N GLU A 105 9.81 -1.11 18.38
CA GLU A 105 9.56 -1.74 17.08
C GLU A 105 9.98 -0.78 15.97
N ILE A 106 10.58 -1.33 14.92
CA ILE A 106 11.14 -0.61 13.79
C ILE A 106 10.54 -1.15 12.50
N THR A 107 10.04 -0.25 11.65
CA THR A 107 9.72 -0.52 10.25
C THR A 107 10.68 0.26 9.36
N ALA A 108 11.46 -0.44 8.56
CA ALA A 108 12.51 0.14 7.72
C ALA A 108 12.35 -0.32 6.26
N PRO A 109 11.52 0.38 5.46
CA PRO A 109 11.43 0.14 4.02
C PRO A 109 12.72 0.51 3.30
N TYR A 110 12.93 -0.08 2.12
CA TYR A 110 13.99 0.31 1.18
C TYR A 110 13.51 0.25 -0.26
N HIS A 111 14.19 0.98 -1.15
CA HIS A 111 14.01 0.87 -2.58
C HIS A 111 15.13 0.05 -3.21
N GLN A 112 16.17 0.70 -3.74
CA GLN A 112 17.30 0.01 -4.38
C GLN A 112 18.45 -0.22 -3.39
N ASP A 113 18.60 0.63 -2.37
CA ASP A 113 19.72 0.58 -1.43
C ASP A 113 19.33 -0.13 -0.13
N ARG A 114 19.10 -1.44 -0.27
CA ARG A 114 18.93 -2.36 0.86
C ARG A 114 20.06 -2.23 1.89
N ALA A 115 21.29 -2.00 1.43
CA ALA A 115 22.47 -1.96 2.29
C ALA A 115 22.47 -0.73 3.22
N THR A 116 21.94 0.41 2.78
CA THR A 116 21.75 1.59 3.64
C THR A 116 20.87 1.26 4.84
N VAL A 117 19.72 0.62 4.65
CA VAL A 117 18.86 0.22 5.78
C VAL A 117 19.54 -0.80 6.69
N GLN A 118 20.29 -1.75 6.12
CA GLN A 118 21.05 -2.71 6.94
C GLN A 118 22.05 -1.99 7.86
N ARG A 119 22.85 -1.05 7.33
CA ARG A 119 23.80 -0.26 8.12
C ARG A 119 23.12 0.55 9.22
N VAL A 120 21.97 1.18 8.91
CA VAL A 120 21.18 1.94 9.90
C VAL A 120 20.74 1.02 11.05
N LEU A 121 20.20 -0.16 10.75
CA LEU A 121 19.74 -1.10 11.77
C LEU A 121 20.92 -1.71 12.57
N GLU A 122 22.03 -2.04 11.90
CA GLU A 122 23.26 -2.54 12.54
C GLU A 122 23.86 -1.52 13.51
N SER A 123 23.82 -0.23 13.17
CA SER A 123 24.30 0.85 14.05
C SER A 123 23.52 0.94 15.38
N ALA A 124 22.26 0.46 15.39
CA ALA A 124 21.43 0.35 16.58
C ALA A 124 21.62 -0.97 17.35
N GLY A 125 22.60 -1.79 16.97
CA GLY A 125 22.90 -3.07 17.60
C GLY A 125 21.97 -4.22 17.20
N LEU A 126 21.19 -4.07 16.12
CA LEU A 126 20.24 -5.09 15.69
C LEU A 126 20.93 -6.21 14.90
N PRO A 127 20.50 -7.48 15.04
CA PRO A 127 21.16 -8.63 14.44
C PRO A 127 20.76 -8.85 12.96
N VAL A 128 20.97 -7.84 12.12
CA VAL A 128 20.54 -7.78 10.71
C VAL A 128 21.17 -8.87 9.84
N SER A 129 22.42 -9.24 10.12
CA SER A 129 23.12 -10.35 9.44
C SER A 129 22.41 -11.70 9.60
N SER A 130 21.60 -11.85 10.65
CA SER A 130 20.78 -13.02 10.94
C SER A 130 19.29 -12.80 10.64
N ALA A 131 18.93 -11.76 9.88
CA ALA A 131 17.54 -11.45 9.56
C ALA A 131 16.85 -12.63 8.88
N ARG A 132 15.70 -13.04 9.43
CA ARG A 132 14.87 -14.09 8.86
C ARG A 132 14.07 -13.53 7.68
N ALA A 133 14.03 -14.24 6.56
CA ALA A 133 13.09 -13.90 5.49
C ALA A 133 11.64 -14.13 5.95
N GLU A 134 10.79 -13.12 5.84
CA GLU A 134 9.34 -13.26 6.01
C GLU A 134 8.78 -14.05 4.83
N GLN A 135 8.04 -15.11 5.12
CA GLN A 135 7.21 -15.79 4.13
C GLN A 135 5.77 -15.34 4.31
N PRO A 136 4.97 -15.18 3.22
CA PRO A 136 3.54 -14.86 3.35
C PRO A 136 2.79 -15.82 4.30
N GLY A 137 3.17 -17.11 4.32
CA GLY A 137 2.60 -18.11 5.23
C GLY A 137 2.99 -17.98 6.71
N ASP A 138 3.99 -17.15 7.06
CA ASP A 138 4.40 -16.93 8.45
C ASP A 138 3.49 -15.94 9.19
N ILE A 139 2.68 -15.17 8.47
CA ILE A 139 1.83 -14.13 9.04
C ILE A 139 0.57 -14.78 9.62
N PRO A 140 0.32 -14.68 10.94
CA PRO A 140 -0.87 -15.28 11.54
C PRO A 140 -2.14 -14.66 10.97
N SER A 141 -3.08 -15.50 10.54
CA SER A 141 -4.41 -15.04 10.15
C SER A 141 -5.21 -14.60 11.37
N ALA A 142 -5.95 -13.50 11.24
CA ALA A 142 -6.88 -13.07 12.28
C ALA A 142 -8.26 -13.73 12.12
N LEU A 143 -9.08 -13.64 13.18
CA LEU A 143 -10.48 -14.05 13.11
C LEU A 143 -11.20 -13.23 12.03
N ALA A 144 -11.81 -13.96 11.08
CA ALA A 144 -12.41 -13.40 9.89
C ALA A 144 -13.58 -12.46 10.19
N VAL A 145 -13.65 -11.35 9.47
CA VAL A 145 -14.88 -10.55 9.34
C VAL A 145 -15.81 -11.22 8.32
N PRO A 146 -17.13 -10.93 8.36
CA PRO A 146 -18.08 -11.50 7.40
C PRO A 146 -17.71 -11.26 5.93
N ALA A 147 -18.14 -12.19 5.07
CA ALA A 147 -17.74 -12.23 3.66
C ALA A 147 -18.22 -11.01 2.83
N ASP A 148 -19.22 -10.28 3.31
CA ASP A 148 -19.69 -9.04 2.67
C ASP A 148 -18.84 -7.83 3.05
N ALA A 149 -17.76 -7.98 3.83
CA ALA A 149 -16.88 -6.87 4.23
C ALA A 149 -16.29 -6.11 3.03
N THR A 150 -16.14 -6.75 1.87
CA THR A 150 -15.71 -6.11 0.61
C THR A 150 -16.82 -6.00 -0.43
N ALA A 151 -18.09 -6.02 -0.01
CA ALA A 151 -19.26 -5.83 -0.87
C ALA A 151 -20.04 -4.60 -0.40
N TYR A 152 -20.26 -3.65 -1.31
CA TYR A 152 -20.98 -2.42 -1.01
C TYR A 152 -21.49 -1.73 -2.28
N ARG A 153 -22.62 -1.05 -2.16
CA ARG A 153 -23.15 -0.14 -3.17
C ARG A 153 -23.37 1.24 -2.55
N GLY A 154 -22.73 2.26 -3.11
CA GLY A 154 -22.82 3.64 -2.61
C GLY A 154 -21.45 4.32 -2.56
N LYS A 155 -21.39 5.46 -1.87
CA LYS A 155 -20.16 6.24 -1.78
C LYS A 155 -19.15 5.63 -0.83
N GLY A 156 -17.90 5.59 -1.27
CA GLY A 156 -16.72 5.34 -0.46
C GLY A 156 -15.67 6.43 -0.65
N PHE A 157 -14.57 6.29 0.07
CA PHE A 157 -13.39 7.12 -0.12
C PHE A 157 -12.15 6.30 0.19
N ASP A 158 -11.01 6.65 -0.37
CA ASP A 158 -9.72 6.15 0.06
C ASP A 158 -8.83 7.28 0.60
N THR A 159 -7.92 6.92 1.49
CA THR A 159 -6.92 7.83 2.06
C THR A 159 -5.70 7.02 2.47
N CYS A 160 -4.53 7.64 2.42
CA CYS A 160 -3.27 6.91 2.44
C CYS A 160 -3.00 6.16 3.75
N ALA A 161 -3.47 6.66 4.90
CA ALA A 161 -3.33 5.98 6.19
C ALA A 161 -4.71 5.70 6.83
N ALA A 162 -4.88 4.51 7.41
CA ALA A 162 -6.10 4.15 8.14
C ALA A 162 -6.44 5.21 9.22
N PRO A 163 -7.63 5.84 9.17
CA PRO A 163 -8.00 6.91 10.11
C PRO A 163 -8.13 6.44 11.57
N SER A 164 -8.08 7.39 12.52
CA SER A 164 -8.35 7.10 13.95
C SER A 164 -9.80 6.67 14.17
N GLN A 165 -10.07 6.06 15.33
CA GLN A 165 -11.44 5.76 15.73
C GLN A 165 -12.30 7.03 15.78
N THR A 166 -11.78 8.10 16.41
CA THR A 166 -12.40 9.43 16.43
C THR A 166 -12.76 9.93 15.03
N ALA A 167 -11.85 9.77 14.07
CA ALA A 167 -12.08 10.16 12.68
C ALA A 167 -13.15 9.30 12.01
N MET A 168 -13.07 7.97 12.18
CA MET A 168 -14.05 7.04 11.62
C MET A 168 -15.45 7.29 12.16
N ASP A 169 -15.60 7.58 13.46
CA ASP A 169 -16.89 7.90 14.08
C ASP A 169 -17.46 9.24 13.61
N ALA A 170 -16.62 10.28 13.55
CA ALA A 170 -16.98 11.60 13.04
C ALA A 170 -17.47 11.52 11.58
N TRP A 171 -16.73 10.79 10.74
CA TRP A 171 -17.06 10.59 9.33
C TRP A 171 -18.26 9.69 9.14
N ARG A 172 -18.44 8.67 9.98
CA ARG A 172 -19.64 7.82 9.95
C ARG A 172 -20.90 8.63 10.26
N ALA A 173 -20.82 9.54 11.22
CA ALA A 173 -21.95 10.38 11.64
C ALA A 173 -22.23 11.57 10.71
N GLY A 174 -21.21 12.09 10.01
CA GLY A 174 -21.30 13.33 9.24
C GLY A 174 -21.26 13.20 7.73
N SER A 175 -20.64 12.14 7.20
CA SER A 175 -20.34 12.00 5.77
C SER A 175 -21.34 11.10 5.04
N PRO A 176 -21.41 11.19 3.69
CA PRO A 176 -22.22 10.28 2.89
C PRO A 176 -21.56 8.92 2.65
N TYR A 177 -20.34 8.70 3.16
CA TYR A 177 -19.53 7.51 2.86
C TYR A 177 -19.84 6.35 3.80
N ARG A 178 -19.84 5.11 3.28
CA ARG A 178 -19.89 3.87 4.11
C ARG A 178 -18.90 2.80 3.68
N ALA A 179 -18.04 3.11 2.71
CA ALA A 179 -16.89 2.28 2.36
C ALA A 179 -15.59 3.09 2.48
N VAL A 180 -14.51 2.41 2.87
CA VAL A 180 -13.17 3.00 2.99
C VAL A 180 -12.12 2.13 2.30
N GLY A 181 -11.28 2.75 1.48
CA GLY A 181 -10.12 2.11 0.87
C GLY A 181 -9.02 1.94 1.90
N ILE A 182 -8.45 0.74 1.98
CA ILE A 182 -7.39 0.41 2.94
C ILE A 182 -6.18 -0.15 2.21
N TYR A 183 -5.01 0.49 2.35
CA TYR A 183 -3.80 0.03 1.67
C TYR A 183 -3.11 -1.07 2.48
N ILE A 184 -3.34 -2.32 2.10
CA ILE A 184 -2.94 -3.49 2.90
C ILE A 184 -1.48 -3.90 2.72
N GLY A 185 -0.84 -3.51 1.61
CA GLY A 185 0.54 -3.92 1.33
C GLY A 185 1.04 -3.40 -0.01
N GLY A 186 2.19 -3.96 -0.42
CA GLY A 186 2.84 -3.64 -1.68
C GLY A 186 4.14 -2.86 -1.52
N ILE A 187 5.05 -3.16 -2.45
CA ILE A 187 6.39 -2.56 -2.56
C ILE A 187 6.34 -1.04 -2.72
N ASN A 188 5.29 -0.50 -3.33
CA ASN A 188 5.13 0.93 -3.59
C ASN A 188 4.10 1.59 -2.64
N ARG A 189 3.68 0.92 -1.56
CA ARG A 189 2.78 1.53 -0.57
C ARG A 189 3.55 2.59 0.23
N ALA A 190 3.15 3.85 0.09
CA ALA A 190 3.88 4.97 0.66
C ALA A 190 3.61 5.22 2.15
N CYS A 191 2.35 5.26 2.60
CA CYS A 191 2.08 5.57 4.01
C CYS A 191 2.24 4.34 4.91
N ALA A 192 2.72 4.58 6.12
CA ALA A 192 2.59 3.61 7.20
C ALA A 192 1.12 3.43 7.56
N GLN A 193 0.78 2.21 7.95
CA GLN A 193 -0.58 1.84 8.36
C GLN A 193 -0.64 1.61 9.86
N ALA A 194 -0.31 2.63 10.66
CA ALA A 194 -0.18 2.51 12.12
C ALA A 194 -1.43 1.93 12.80
N ARG A 195 -2.62 2.21 12.24
CA ARG A 195 -3.92 1.82 12.80
C ARG A 195 -4.60 0.66 12.08
N LEU A 196 -4.08 0.21 10.93
CA LEU A 196 -4.70 -0.88 10.19
C LEU A 196 -4.37 -2.21 10.86
N THR A 197 -5.15 -2.53 11.88
CA THR A 197 -5.04 -3.76 12.66
C THR A 197 -6.29 -4.63 12.47
N PRO A 198 -6.28 -5.90 12.87
CA PRO A 198 -7.45 -6.76 12.76
C PRO A 198 -8.59 -6.29 13.67
N GLU A 199 -8.25 -5.70 14.81
CA GLU A 199 -9.20 -5.07 15.72
C GLU A 199 -9.84 -3.82 15.10
N TRP A 200 -9.05 -2.97 14.44
CA TRP A 200 -9.59 -1.82 13.72
C TRP A 200 -10.55 -2.26 12.61
N VAL A 201 -10.16 -3.24 11.79
CA VAL A 201 -11.02 -3.78 10.72
C VAL A 201 -12.34 -4.34 11.27
N ARG A 202 -12.28 -5.13 12.34
CA ARG A 202 -13.49 -5.66 13.00
C ARG A 202 -14.37 -4.56 13.58
N THR A 203 -13.76 -3.55 14.21
CA THR A 203 -14.48 -2.41 14.79
C THR A 203 -15.18 -1.61 13.71
N GLN A 204 -14.48 -1.26 12.62
CA GLN A 204 -15.10 -0.49 11.54
C GLN A 204 -16.17 -1.30 10.82
N TYR A 205 -15.96 -2.59 10.59
CA TYR A 205 -16.99 -3.48 10.04
C TYR A 205 -18.26 -3.47 10.90
N THR A 206 -18.11 -3.59 12.23
CA THR A 206 -19.21 -3.60 13.21
C THR A 206 -19.92 -2.24 13.27
N ASN A 207 -19.16 -1.14 13.14
CA ASN A 207 -19.70 0.20 12.99
C ASN A 207 -20.37 0.41 11.62
N GLY A 208 -20.34 -0.61 10.76
CA GLY A 208 -21.06 -0.75 9.50
C GLY A 208 -20.31 -0.19 8.31
N TRP A 209 -18.98 -0.03 8.39
CA TRP A 209 -18.13 0.29 7.26
C TRP A 209 -17.92 -0.95 6.39
N ARG A 210 -17.59 -0.72 5.12
CA ARG A 210 -17.11 -1.72 4.16
C ARG A 210 -15.75 -1.32 3.64
N PHE A 211 -15.00 -2.26 3.09
CA PHE A 211 -13.62 -2.05 2.70
C PHE A 211 -13.40 -2.37 1.22
N PHE A 212 -12.50 -1.64 0.58
CA PHE A 212 -11.91 -2.05 -0.69
C PHE A 212 -10.38 -2.07 -0.52
N PRO A 213 -9.81 -3.24 -0.20
CA PRO A 213 -8.38 -3.39 0.07
C PRO A 213 -7.50 -3.15 -1.15
N LEU A 214 -6.57 -2.20 -1.04
CA LEU A 214 -5.66 -1.78 -2.10
C LEU A 214 -4.25 -2.33 -1.85
N TYR A 215 -3.65 -2.92 -2.87
CA TYR A 215 -2.29 -3.42 -2.87
C TYR A 215 -1.44 -2.64 -3.88
N VAL A 216 -0.43 -1.91 -3.42
CA VAL A 216 0.39 -1.04 -4.27
C VAL A 216 1.63 -1.80 -4.75
N GLY A 217 1.42 -2.70 -5.72
CA GLY A 217 2.45 -3.54 -6.31
C GLY A 217 3.45 -2.78 -7.20
N PRO A 218 4.36 -3.50 -7.88
CA PRO A 218 5.21 -2.92 -8.91
C PRO A 218 4.39 -2.20 -9.99
N GLN A 219 4.91 -1.08 -10.49
CA GLN A 219 4.18 -0.18 -11.39
C GLN A 219 4.61 -0.37 -12.85
N PRO A 220 3.79 0.02 -13.85
CA PRO A 220 4.14 -0.15 -15.27
C PRO A 220 5.54 0.36 -15.61
N THR A 221 5.88 1.53 -15.08
CA THR A 221 7.22 2.13 -15.11
C THR A 221 7.49 2.80 -13.76
N SER A 222 8.74 3.19 -13.50
CA SER A 222 9.06 3.93 -12.27
C SER A 222 8.40 5.32 -12.22
N GLY A 223 8.08 5.91 -13.37
CA GLY A 223 7.41 7.21 -13.51
C GLY A 223 5.91 7.14 -13.82
N ALA A 224 5.26 5.99 -13.63
CA ALA A 224 3.83 5.84 -13.88
C ALA A 224 3.00 6.68 -12.89
N GLY A 225 2.03 7.44 -13.39
CA GLY A 225 1.11 8.25 -12.59
C GLY A 225 1.76 8.98 -11.40
N SER A 226 1.36 8.62 -10.17
CA SER A 226 1.81 9.25 -8.94
C SER A 226 3.25 8.91 -8.51
N CYS A 227 3.97 8.05 -9.24
CA CYS A 227 5.26 7.50 -8.82
C CYS A 227 6.48 8.40 -8.89
N GLN A 228 6.43 9.57 -9.55
CA GLN A 228 7.53 10.55 -9.61
C GLN A 228 8.94 10.01 -10.01
N ASN A 229 9.03 8.83 -10.62
CA ASN A 229 10.25 8.06 -10.94
C ASN A 229 10.85 7.20 -9.81
N ASP A 230 10.14 7.06 -8.70
CA ASP A 230 10.60 6.40 -7.47
C ASP A 230 9.89 5.07 -7.18
N CYS A 231 8.94 4.65 -8.01
CA CYS A 231 8.31 3.35 -7.86
C CYS A 231 9.19 2.21 -8.39
N ALA A 232 9.16 1.08 -7.69
CA ALA A 232 9.61 -0.19 -8.27
C ALA A 232 8.70 -0.56 -9.44
N ALA A 233 9.30 -0.84 -10.60
CA ALA A 233 8.58 -1.17 -11.83
C ALA A 233 8.37 -2.68 -12.02
N ILE A 234 7.39 -3.05 -12.83
CA ILE A 234 7.21 -4.42 -13.32
C ILE A 234 8.38 -4.72 -14.26
N THR A 235 9.12 -5.78 -13.95
CA THR A 235 10.27 -6.26 -14.71
C THR A 235 10.11 -7.71 -15.12
N ASP A 236 9.41 -8.50 -14.31
CA ASP A 236 9.16 -9.92 -14.54
C ASP A 236 7.70 -10.24 -14.21
N PRO A 237 6.79 -10.13 -15.18
CA PRO A 237 5.36 -9.97 -14.92
C PRO A 237 4.74 -11.16 -14.18
N VAL A 238 5.00 -12.40 -14.63
CA VAL A 238 4.32 -13.58 -14.07
C VAL A 238 4.76 -13.86 -12.63
N PRO A 239 6.07 -13.97 -12.30
CA PRO A 239 6.50 -14.17 -10.92
C PRO A 239 6.11 -13.01 -10.00
N GLN A 240 6.22 -11.76 -10.47
CA GLN A 240 5.83 -10.61 -9.66
C GLN A 240 4.32 -10.56 -9.41
N GLY A 241 3.49 -10.94 -10.38
CA GLY A 241 2.03 -11.00 -10.23
C GLY A 241 1.61 -12.02 -9.18
N ARG A 242 2.17 -13.23 -9.25
CA ARG A 242 1.91 -14.29 -8.27
C ARG A 242 2.40 -13.93 -6.87
N ALA A 243 3.63 -13.42 -6.75
CA ALA A 243 4.18 -13.00 -5.46
C ALA A 243 3.39 -11.85 -4.82
N ALA A 244 2.92 -10.90 -5.64
CA ALA A 244 2.06 -9.83 -5.18
C ALA A 244 0.73 -10.37 -4.64
N ALA A 245 0.09 -11.32 -5.34
CA ALA A 245 -1.16 -11.93 -4.89
C ALA A 245 -0.98 -12.70 -3.58
N GLU A 246 0.13 -13.43 -3.42
CA GLU A 246 0.46 -14.14 -2.19
C GLU A 246 0.69 -13.20 -0.99
N ASP A 247 1.47 -12.12 -1.17
CA ASP A 247 1.63 -11.11 -0.11
C ASP A 247 0.28 -10.44 0.20
N ALA A 248 -0.48 -10.02 -0.81
CA ALA A 248 -1.79 -9.40 -0.60
C ALA A 248 -2.75 -10.31 0.19
N VAL A 249 -2.81 -11.61 -0.13
CA VAL A 249 -3.61 -12.59 0.61
C VAL A 249 -3.14 -12.74 2.05
N ALA A 250 -1.83 -12.82 2.29
CA ALA A 250 -1.31 -12.92 3.64
C ALA A 250 -1.61 -11.66 4.47
N ARG A 251 -1.45 -10.46 3.88
CA ARG A 251 -1.78 -9.19 4.52
C ARG A 251 -3.29 -9.06 4.77
N ALA A 252 -4.13 -9.49 3.84
CA ALA A 252 -5.59 -9.51 3.99
C ALA A 252 -6.04 -10.48 5.10
N ALA A 253 -5.53 -11.71 5.09
CA ALA A 253 -5.84 -12.73 6.10
C ALA A 253 -5.39 -12.29 7.49
N ALA A 254 -4.23 -11.63 7.60
CA ALA A 254 -3.76 -11.03 8.85
C ALA A 254 -4.75 -10.01 9.42
N LEU A 255 -5.47 -9.29 8.56
CA LEU A 255 -6.50 -8.31 8.93
C LEU A 255 -7.90 -8.92 9.14
N GLY A 256 -8.06 -10.23 8.93
CA GLY A 256 -9.34 -10.93 9.01
C GLY A 256 -10.17 -10.85 7.74
N LEU A 257 -9.62 -10.35 6.64
CA LEU A 257 -10.27 -10.37 5.33
C LEU A 257 -10.00 -11.74 4.69
N GLY A 258 -10.94 -12.67 4.85
CA GLY A 258 -10.79 -14.05 4.41
C GLY A 258 -11.13 -14.28 2.94
N LYS A 259 -11.15 -15.56 2.55
CA LYS A 259 -11.56 -16.03 1.21
C LYS A 259 -12.89 -15.42 0.77
N GLY A 260 -13.00 -15.13 -0.52
CA GLY A 260 -14.13 -14.40 -1.12
C GLY A 260 -14.00 -12.88 -1.07
N SER A 261 -13.08 -12.33 -0.26
CA SER A 261 -12.78 -10.89 -0.28
C SER A 261 -12.19 -10.48 -1.64
N VAL A 262 -12.50 -9.26 -2.09
CA VAL A 262 -11.90 -8.65 -3.29
C VAL A 262 -10.63 -7.92 -2.89
N LEU A 263 -9.51 -8.19 -3.56
CA LEU A 263 -8.24 -7.49 -3.35
C LEU A 263 -7.84 -6.75 -4.64
N TYR A 264 -7.61 -5.44 -4.54
CA TYR A 264 -7.37 -4.57 -5.70
C TYR A 264 -5.88 -4.32 -5.90
N ASN A 265 -5.35 -4.74 -7.05
CA ASN A 265 -4.02 -4.33 -7.46
C ASN A 265 -4.04 -2.88 -7.97
N ASN A 266 -3.23 -2.00 -7.39
CA ASN A 266 -3.13 -0.60 -7.79
C ASN A 266 -2.12 -0.43 -8.92
N VAL A 267 -2.60 -0.15 -10.14
CA VAL A 267 -1.77 0.12 -11.31
C VAL A 267 -1.97 1.58 -11.74
N GLU A 268 -0.95 2.40 -11.49
CA GLU A 268 -0.94 3.81 -11.85
C GLU A 268 -1.02 4.04 -13.36
N GLN A 269 -1.39 5.26 -13.76
CA GLN A 269 -1.52 5.62 -15.17
C GLN A 269 -0.19 5.42 -15.94
N TYR A 270 -0.30 4.88 -17.15
CA TYR A 270 0.84 4.66 -18.05
C TYR A 270 0.43 4.89 -19.51
N THR A 271 1.42 5.15 -20.35
CA THR A 271 1.22 5.21 -21.80
C THR A 271 1.07 3.80 -22.36
N ARG A 272 -0.10 3.51 -22.93
CA ARG A 272 -0.43 2.21 -23.52
C ARG A 272 0.44 1.90 -24.74
N GLY A 273 0.58 0.61 -25.04
CA GLY A 273 1.13 0.10 -26.28
C GLY A 273 2.37 -0.78 -26.12
N GLY A 274 2.65 -1.54 -27.17
CA GLY A 274 3.85 -2.36 -27.31
C GLY A 274 4.10 -3.31 -26.14
N THR A 275 5.37 -3.46 -25.78
CA THR A 275 5.83 -4.38 -24.74
C THR A 275 5.38 -3.98 -23.34
N LEU A 276 5.05 -2.70 -23.10
CA LEU A 276 4.60 -2.23 -21.80
C LEU A 276 3.19 -2.75 -21.49
N THR A 277 2.25 -2.63 -22.43
CA THR A 277 0.90 -3.21 -22.28
C THR A 277 0.98 -4.72 -22.06
N THR A 278 1.78 -5.44 -22.86
CA THR A 278 1.97 -6.89 -22.68
C THR A 278 2.49 -7.23 -21.27
N ARG A 279 3.43 -6.44 -20.76
CA ARG A 279 3.98 -6.65 -19.41
C ARG A 279 2.95 -6.38 -18.32
N VAL A 280 2.20 -5.29 -18.40
CA VAL A 280 1.16 -4.94 -17.41
C VAL A 280 0.06 -6.00 -17.40
N LEU A 281 -0.43 -6.41 -18.57
CA LEU A 281 -1.47 -7.44 -18.66
C LEU A 281 -0.99 -8.79 -18.16
N GLY A 282 0.22 -9.24 -18.52
CA GLY A 282 0.78 -10.50 -17.99
C GLY A 282 0.99 -10.49 -16.48
N TYR A 283 1.30 -9.33 -15.89
CA TYR A 283 1.38 -9.17 -14.44
C TYR A 283 0.01 -9.27 -13.77
N LEU A 284 -1.00 -8.58 -14.30
CA LEU A 284 -2.36 -8.60 -13.75
C LEU A 284 -3.10 -9.92 -13.96
N GLU A 285 -2.83 -10.61 -15.06
CA GLU A 285 -3.31 -11.97 -15.31
C GLU A 285 -2.78 -12.93 -14.24
N ALA A 286 -1.46 -12.94 -14.03
CA ALA A 286 -0.82 -13.78 -13.01
C ALA A 286 -1.28 -13.45 -11.58
N TRP A 287 -1.51 -12.16 -11.29
CA TRP A 287 -2.15 -11.71 -10.04
C TRP A 287 -3.55 -12.30 -9.90
N THR A 288 -4.38 -12.19 -10.94
CA THR A 288 -5.78 -12.61 -10.92
C THR A 288 -5.91 -14.12 -10.75
N GLU A 289 -5.19 -14.89 -11.57
CA GLU A 289 -5.19 -16.35 -11.49
C GLU A 289 -4.71 -16.83 -10.13
N ARG A 290 -3.67 -16.19 -9.57
CA ARG A 290 -3.16 -16.57 -8.25
C ARG A 290 -4.15 -16.25 -7.14
N LEU A 291 -4.86 -15.12 -7.19
CA LEU A 291 -5.93 -14.84 -6.22
C LEU A 291 -7.05 -15.88 -6.29
N HIS A 292 -7.46 -16.29 -7.50
CA HIS A 292 -8.47 -17.34 -7.68
C HIS A 292 -8.02 -18.68 -7.08
N GLU A 293 -6.77 -19.11 -7.35
CA GLU A 293 -6.18 -20.30 -6.74
C GLU A 293 -6.18 -20.24 -5.19
N LEU A 294 -6.01 -19.04 -4.62
CA LEU A 294 -6.00 -18.81 -3.17
C LEU A 294 -7.40 -18.63 -2.57
N GLY A 295 -8.45 -18.61 -3.40
CA GLY A 295 -9.85 -18.45 -2.99
C GLY A 295 -10.28 -17.01 -2.73
N TYR A 296 -9.59 -16.04 -3.32
CA TYR A 296 -9.93 -14.61 -3.27
C TYR A 296 -10.45 -14.13 -4.63
N ARG A 297 -11.10 -12.98 -4.63
CA ARG A 297 -11.53 -12.29 -5.85
C ARG A 297 -10.49 -11.23 -6.25
N SER A 298 -10.22 -11.12 -7.54
CA SER A 298 -9.30 -10.15 -8.11
C SER A 298 -10.00 -8.83 -8.40
N GLY A 299 -9.43 -7.75 -7.90
CA GLY A 299 -9.74 -6.39 -8.33
C GLY A 299 -8.52 -5.76 -9.02
N ALA A 300 -8.76 -4.82 -9.93
CA ALA A 300 -7.69 -3.97 -10.48
C ALA A 300 -8.11 -2.51 -10.46
N TYR A 301 -7.24 -1.66 -9.91
CA TYR A 301 -7.34 -0.21 -10.01
C TYR A 301 -6.51 0.31 -11.18
N GLY A 302 -7.05 1.24 -11.96
CA GLY A 302 -6.28 2.00 -12.94
C GLY A 302 -7.07 3.03 -13.73
N SER A 303 -6.35 3.86 -14.50
CA SER A 303 -6.95 4.95 -15.27
C SER A 303 -7.80 4.45 -16.45
N VAL A 304 -8.92 5.16 -16.72
CA VAL A 304 -9.71 4.99 -17.95
C VAL A 304 -8.91 5.26 -19.23
N SER A 305 -7.79 5.97 -19.16
CA SER A 305 -6.93 6.26 -20.31
C SER A 305 -5.84 5.20 -20.53
N SER A 306 -5.68 4.24 -19.62
CA SER A 306 -4.62 3.21 -19.68
C SER A 306 -5.17 1.81 -19.43
N LEU A 307 -5.13 1.35 -18.18
CA LEU A 307 -5.41 -0.04 -17.82
C LEU A 307 -6.81 -0.48 -18.27
N VAL A 308 -7.81 0.37 -18.06
CA VAL A 308 -9.19 0.04 -18.41
C VAL A 308 -9.31 -0.27 -19.90
N LEU A 309 -8.74 0.58 -20.76
CA LEU A 309 -8.80 0.33 -22.20
C LEU A 309 -7.94 -0.87 -22.60
N ASP A 310 -6.79 -1.11 -21.96
CA ASP A 310 -5.99 -2.31 -22.22
C ASP A 310 -6.74 -3.59 -21.87
N LEU A 311 -7.47 -3.62 -20.74
CA LEU A 311 -8.30 -4.76 -20.35
C LEU A 311 -9.49 -4.95 -21.31
N VAL A 312 -10.16 -3.87 -21.71
CA VAL A 312 -11.28 -3.93 -22.66
C VAL A 312 -10.82 -4.44 -24.02
N ASP A 313 -9.73 -3.89 -24.57
CA ASP A 313 -9.21 -4.26 -25.89
C ASP A 313 -8.63 -5.69 -25.92
N ASN A 314 -8.27 -6.25 -24.77
CA ASN A 314 -7.68 -7.58 -24.64
C ASN A 314 -8.55 -8.58 -23.86
N ALA A 315 -9.83 -8.28 -23.64
CA ALA A 315 -10.73 -9.13 -22.84
C ALA A 315 -10.85 -10.58 -23.30
N ALA A 316 -10.62 -10.84 -24.60
CA ALA A 316 -10.62 -12.20 -25.16
C ALA A 316 -9.26 -12.92 -25.07
N LYS A 317 -8.21 -12.24 -24.60
CA LYS A 317 -6.82 -12.70 -24.61
C LYS A 317 -6.18 -12.79 -23.23
N THR A 318 -6.83 -12.23 -22.21
CA THR A 318 -6.29 -12.20 -20.85
C THR A 318 -7.37 -12.53 -19.83
N THR A 319 -6.96 -13.15 -18.72
CA THR A 319 -7.84 -13.34 -17.57
C THR A 319 -8.13 -11.97 -16.92
N LEU A 320 -9.38 -11.52 -17.03
CA LEU A 320 -9.82 -10.25 -16.46
C LEU A 320 -9.98 -10.34 -14.93
N PRO A 321 -9.72 -9.24 -14.19
CA PRO A 321 -10.09 -9.16 -12.77
C PRO A 321 -11.61 -9.28 -12.60
N ASP A 322 -12.07 -9.78 -11.46
CA ASP A 322 -13.49 -9.91 -11.14
C ASP A 322 -14.17 -8.55 -10.91
N VAL A 323 -13.41 -7.53 -10.51
CA VAL A 323 -13.90 -6.17 -10.23
C VAL A 323 -12.95 -5.14 -10.82
N ILE A 324 -13.49 -4.15 -11.54
CA ILE A 324 -12.73 -3.02 -12.06
C ILE A 324 -12.92 -1.79 -11.17
N PHE A 325 -11.83 -1.20 -10.70
CA PHE A 325 -11.80 0.08 -10.00
C PHE A 325 -11.17 1.13 -10.93
N PHE A 326 -11.99 1.88 -11.65
CA PHE A 326 -11.47 2.81 -12.65
C PHE A 326 -11.34 4.23 -12.11
N ALA A 327 -10.25 4.90 -12.46
CA ALA A 327 -10.05 6.31 -12.18
C ALA A 327 -10.43 7.17 -13.39
N HIS A 328 -11.37 8.09 -13.18
CA HIS A 328 -11.66 9.21 -14.08
C HIS A 328 -12.22 10.38 -13.27
N TRP A 329 -11.44 11.43 -13.06
CA TRP A 329 -11.86 12.53 -12.19
C TRP A 329 -12.81 13.52 -12.86
N ASN A 330 -14.01 13.06 -13.21
CA ASN A 330 -15.06 13.85 -13.84
C ASN A 330 -16.06 14.45 -12.83
N GLY A 331 -15.95 14.12 -11.54
CA GLY A 331 -16.84 14.59 -10.48
C GLY A 331 -18.18 13.85 -10.40
N GLU A 332 -18.41 12.82 -11.22
CA GLU A 332 -19.68 12.10 -11.31
C GLU A 332 -19.65 10.79 -10.53
N ALA A 333 -20.45 10.72 -9.46
CA ALA A 333 -20.57 9.53 -8.63
C ALA A 333 -21.47 8.44 -9.30
N THR A 334 -21.00 7.90 -10.42
CA THR A 334 -21.60 6.78 -11.17
C THR A 334 -20.55 5.73 -11.49
N THR A 335 -20.95 4.46 -11.62
CA THR A 335 -20.07 3.36 -12.06
C THR A 335 -20.20 3.04 -13.55
N ASP A 336 -21.03 3.80 -14.28
CA ASP A 336 -21.14 3.72 -15.74
C ASP A 336 -20.14 4.65 -16.41
N HIS A 337 -19.49 4.17 -17.46
CA HIS A 337 -18.51 4.95 -18.19
C HIS A 337 -18.45 4.52 -19.67
N PRO A 338 -18.35 5.45 -20.65
CA PRO A 338 -18.32 5.09 -22.07
C PRO A 338 -17.17 4.15 -22.47
N SER A 339 -16.02 4.26 -21.80
CA SER A 339 -14.87 3.35 -22.01
C SER A 339 -15.06 1.96 -21.39
N LEU A 340 -16.13 1.72 -20.63
CA LEU A 340 -16.46 0.44 -20.03
C LEU A 340 -17.72 -0.13 -20.70
N PRO A 341 -17.60 -1.12 -21.59
CA PRO A 341 -18.77 -1.74 -22.23
C PRO A 341 -19.80 -2.19 -21.19
N ALA A 342 -21.09 -1.92 -21.44
CA ALA A 342 -22.17 -2.23 -20.50
C ALA A 342 -22.26 -3.72 -20.13
N THR A 343 -21.70 -4.61 -20.95
CA THR A 343 -21.66 -6.06 -20.74
C THR A 343 -20.48 -6.52 -19.87
N MET A 344 -19.43 -5.69 -19.69
CA MET A 344 -18.25 -6.02 -18.90
C MET A 344 -18.38 -5.51 -17.48
N TRP A 345 -18.03 -6.34 -16.48
CA TRP A 345 -18.20 -6.00 -15.05
C TRP A 345 -19.63 -5.53 -14.71
N ALA A 346 -20.64 -6.08 -15.39
CA ALA A 346 -22.02 -5.62 -15.30
C ALA A 346 -22.77 -6.12 -14.06
N LYS A 347 -22.19 -7.07 -13.31
CA LYS A 347 -22.86 -7.78 -12.21
C LYS A 347 -22.39 -7.27 -10.85
N GLN A 348 -22.45 -5.96 -10.63
CA GLN A 348 -21.95 -5.32 -9.41
C GLN A 348 -20.45 -5.61 -9.24
N GLN A 349 -19.67 -5.15 -10.22
CA GLN A 349 -18.25 -5.41 -10.33
C GLN A 349 -17.46 -4.14 -10.67
N ARG A 350 -17.95 -2.97 -10.25
CA ARG A 350 -17.35 -1.69 -10.59
C ARG A 350 -17.16 -0.78 -9.39
N ILE A 351 -16.03 -0.09 -9.35
CA ILE A 351 -15.77 1.07 -8.51
C ILE A 351 -15.29 2.20 -9.42
N HIS A 352 -15.71 3.43 -9.16
CA HIS A 352 -15.25 4.63 -9.86
C HIS A 352 -14.61 5.60 -8.87
N GLN A 353 -13.32 5.88 -9.03
CA GLN A 353 -12.67 7.01 -8.38
C GLN A 353 -12.98 8.27 -9.19
N TYR A 354 -14.00 9.01 -8.78
CA TYR A 354 -14.57 10.12 -9.57
C TYR A 354 -13.96 11.48 -9.22
N ALA A 355 -13.17 11.57 -8.15
CA ALA A 355 -12.42 12.78 -7.81
C ALA A 355 -11.26 12.44 -6.86
N GLY A 356 -10.04 12.84 -7.21
CA GLY A 356 -8.90 12.70 -6.31
C GLY A 356 -8.55 13.98 -5.53
N ASP A 357 -7.73 13.82 -4.47
CA ASP A 357 -7.07 14.86 -3.65
C ASP A 357 -8.05 15.93 -3.13
N ARG A 358 -9.08 15.47 -2.43
CA ARG A 358 -10.13 16.30 -1.84
C ARG A 358 -9.96 16.35 -0.34
N THR A 359 -9.67 17.54 0.18
CA THR A 359 -9.71 17.80 1.61
C THR A 359 -11.15 18.06 2.04
N GLU A 360 -11.68 17.21 2.91
CA GLU A 360 -13.04 17.31 3.43
C GLU A 360 -13.07 17.27 4.94
N THR A 361 -14.08 17.93 5.51
CA THR A 361 -14.28 18.01 6.95
C THR A 361 -15.68 17.53 7.31
N TYR A 362 -15.77 16.53 8.18
CA TYR A 362 -17.03 16.05 8.74
C TYR A 362 -16.95 16.02 10.25
N LYS A 363 -17.95 16.61 10.92
CA LYS A 363 -18.01 16.70 12.40
C LYS A 363 -16.70 17.20 13.04
N GLY A 364 -16.02 18.15 12.38
CA GLY A 364 -14.79 18.77 12.86
C GLY A 364 -13.49 18.02 12.53
N VAL A 365 -13.55 16.83 11.91
CA VAL A 365 -12.38 16.06 11.50
C VAL A 365 -12.11 16.22 10.01
N THR A 366 -10.92 16.70 9.67
CA THR A 366 -10.48 16.91 8.29
C THR A 366 -9.61 15.74 7.81
N ILE A 367 -9.89 15.22 6.62
CA ILE A 367 -9.09 14.18 5.95
C ILE A 367 -8.95 14.55 4.49
N ASN A 368 -7.76 14.33 3.92
CA ASN A 368 -7.55 14.37 2.48
C ASN A 368 -7.85 12.98 1.89
N ILE A 369 -8.77 12.94 0.94
CA ILE A 369 -9.35 11.71 0.39
C ILE A 369 -9.40 11.73 -1.14
N ASP A 370 -9.43 10.55 -1.75
CA ASP A 370 -10.03 10.35 -3.05
C ASP A 370 -11.49 9.88 -2.86
N ARG A 371 -12.41 10.31 -3.74
CA ARG A 371 -13.84 9.99 -3.66
C ARG A 371 -14.21 8.86 -4.60
N ASP A 372 -14.98 7.90 -4.08
CA ASP A 372 -15.34 6.69 -4.81
C ASP A 372 -16.84 6.45 -4.83
N GLN A 373 -17.32 5.88 -5.93
CA GLN A 373 -18.64 5.31 -6.07
C GLN A 373 -18.49 3.81 -6.32
N LEU A 374 -19.08 2.98 -5.44
CA LEU A 374 -19.00 1.53 -5.49
C LEU A 374 -20.31 0.94 -5.98
N ASP A 375 -20.19 -0.12 -6.79
CA ASP A 375 -21.22 -1.11 -7.07
C ASP A 375 -20.54 -2.49 -7.09
N VAL A 376 -20.33 -3.08 -5.90
CA VAL A 376 -19.62 -4.35 -5.71
C VAL A 376 -20.49 -5.32 -4.92
N GLY A 377 -20.85 -6.43 -5.55
CA GLY A 377 -21.58 -7.53 -4.92
C GLY A 377 -20.67 -8.58 -4.29
N THR A 378 -21.24 -9.60 -3.65
CA THR A 378 -20.50 -10.73 -3.05
C THR A 378 -19.97 -11.74 -4.07
N GLY A 379 -20.34 -11.60 -5.36
CA GLY A 379 -19.92 -12.51 -6.44
C GLY A 379 -20.80 -13.76 -6.60
N ALA A 380 -22.04 -13.72 -6.10
CA ALA A 380 -23.07 -14.75 -6.29
C ALA A 380 -23.75 -14.68 -7.67
#